data_AF-A0A950UUW7-F1
#
_entry.id   AF-A0A950UUW7-F1
#
_cell.length_a   1.000
_cell.length_b   1.000
_cell.length_c   1.000
_cell.angle_alpha   90.00
_cell.angle_beta   90.00
_cell.angle_gamma   90.00
#
_symmetry.space_group_name_H-M   'P 1'
#
loop_
_entity.id
_entity.type
_entity.pdbx_description
1 polymer ?
#
loop_
_entity_poly.entity_id
_entity_poly.type
_entity_poly.pdbx_seq_one_letter_code
_entity_poly.pdbx_strand_id
1 'polypeptide(L)'
;MSRSWTMLALVLAVELATAPQADVLNRMAAVNSDLHSFSATLRAHVTMKSFPFLSADLVGTYYYKEPDKTKVVFNSGVPLVASQFNKLYAHIESPSRWREVYNVTLLSDDGITSKFRLVPRKHGNVDRIEVAADDKAATVTSMRWEYGNGGYAEMINRYTRIGNDLVVESQKGHVEEPGYVADLNSTIDDYRINPSLPDSLFVDR
;
A
#
# COMPACT_ATOMS: atom_id res chain seq x y z
N MET A 1 33.09 -34.97 56.94
CA MET A 1 32.06 -35.49 56.02
C MET A 1 31.22 -34.31 55.54
N SER A 2 31.55 -33.76 54.37
CA SER A 2 30.89 -32.59 53.78
C SER A 2 29.85 -33.07 52.76
N ARG A 3 28.59 -32.69 52.94
CA ARG A 3 27.49 -32.97 52.00
C ARG A 3 27.43 -31.83 50.97
N SER A 4 27.89 -32.11 49.76
CA SER A 4 27.73 -31.23 48.60
C SER A 4 26.28 -31.28 48.11
N TRP A 5 25.64 -30.12 47.97
CA TRP A 5 24.31 -29.98 47.36
C TRP A 5 24.50 -29.59 45.90
N THR A 6 24.12 -30.48 44.98
CA THR A 6 24.05 -30.17 43.54
C THR A 6 22.72 -29.48 43.27
N MET A 7 22.72 -28.15 43.06
CA MET A 7 21.59 -27.46 42.45
C MET A 7 21.55 -27.80 40.96
N LEU A 8 20.50 -28.49 40.52
CA LEU A 8 20.09 -28.50 39.11
C LEU A 8 19.57 -27.09 38.76
N ALA A 9 20.28 -26.39 37.87
CA ALA A 9 19.73 -25.22 37.21
C ALA A 9 18.79 -25.69 36.10
N LEU A 10 17.48 -25.45 36.29
CA LEU A 10 16.47 -25.60 35.26
C LEU A 10 16.63 -24.43 34.27
N VAL A 11 17.17 -24.68 33.08
CA VAL A 11 17.20 -23.70 31.99
C VAL A 11 15.82 -23.68 31.34
N LEU A 12 15.00 -22.69 31.71
CA LEU A 12 13.80 -22.33 30.95
C LEU A 12 14.26 -21.71 29.62
N ALA A 13 14.12 -22.46 28.54
CA ALA A 13 14.16 -21.90 27.21
C ALA A 13 12.92 -21.01 27.03
N VAL A 14 13.12 -19.69 27.08
CA VAL A 14 12.12 -18.73 26.61
C VAL A 14 12.13 -18.83 25.09
N GLU A 15 11.14 -19.50 24.51
CA GLU A 15 10.80 -19.28 23.11
C GLU A 15 10.44 -17.80 22.98
N LEU A 16 11.31 -17.02 22.34
CA LEU A 16 11.01 -15.66 21.94
C LEU A 16 9.89 -15.75 20.90
N ALA A 17 8.64 -15.69 21.37
CA ALA A 17 7.51 -15.42 20.50
C ALA A 17 7.84 -14.15 19.72
N THR A 18 8.03 -14.29 18.40
CA THR A 18 8.12 -13.15 17.50
C THR A 18 6.92 -12.25 17.78
N ALA A 19 7.18 -11.02 18.20
CA ALA A 19 6.13 -10.09 18.57
C ALA A 19 5.08 -9.99 17.44
N PRO A 20 3.76 -9.94 17.73
CA PRO A 20 2.69 -9.99 16.72
C PRO A 20 2.89 -9.01 15.55
N GLN A 21 3.40 -7.80 15.85
CA GLN A 21 3.78 -6.80 14.85
C GLN A 21 4.78 -7.29 13.79
N ALA A 22 5.81 -8.03 14.21
CA ALA A 22 6.85 -8.50 13.32
C ALA A 22 6.32 -9.56 12.37
N ASP A 23 5.38 -10.40 12.83
CA ASP A 23 4.77 -11.45 12.03
C ASP A 23 3.96 -10.89 10.87
N VAL A 24 2.94 -10.05 11.14
CA VAL A 24 2.03 -9.56 10.10
C VAL A 24 2.76 -8.74 9.05
N LEU A 25 3.64 -7.82 9.45
CA LEU A 25 4.40 -7.01 8.50
C LEU A 25 5.34 -7.83 7.63
N ASN A 26 5.96 -8.89 8.17
CA ASN A 26 6.78 -9.80 7.39
C ASN A 26 5.94 -10.64 6.42
N ARG A 27 4.74 -11.09 6.82
CA ARG A 27 3.80 -11.78 5.93
C ARG A 27 3.29 -10.87 4.82
N MET A 28 3.02 -9.60 5.11
CA MET A 28 2.64 -8.60 4.09
C MET A 28 3.77 -8.37 3.08
N ALA A 29 5.02 -8.32 3.54
CA ALA A 29 6.19 -8.19 2.67
C ALA A 29 6.41 -9.41 1.77
N ALA A 30 5.93 -10.58 2.19
CA ALA A 30 6.10 -11.86 1.49
C ALA A 30 4.86 -12.32 0.70
N VAL A 31 3.73 -11.60 0.77
CA VAL A 31 2.44 -12.05 0.23
C VAL A 31 2.50 -12.40 -1.26
N ASN A 32 3.29 -11.65 -2.02
CA ASN A 32 3.55 -11.87 -3.44
C ASN A 32 5.06 -11.94 -3.70
N SER A 33 5.77 -12.87 -3.03
CA SER A 33 7.23 -13.01 -3.15
C SER A 33 7.73 -13.26 -4.58
N ASP A 34 6.86 -13.80 -5.43
CA ASP A 34 7.18 -14.18 -6.80
C ASP A 34 6.71 -13.13 -7.83
N LEU A 35 6.11 -12.02 -7.38
CA LEU A 35 5.61 -10.94 -8.23
C LEU A 35 6.70 -9.88 -8.47
N HIS A 36 7.42 -10.02 -9.58
CA HIS A 36 8.47 -9.10 -9.98
C HIS A 36 7.97 -7.96 -10.89
N SER A 37 6.90 -8.18 -11.63
CA SER A 37 6.26 -7.17 -12.46
C SER A 37 4.80 -7.51 -12.76
N PHE A 38 4.00 -6.52 -13.12
CA PHE A 38 2.73 -6.76 -13.81
C PHE A 38 2.38 -5.63 -14.77
N SER A 39 1.49 -5.95 -15.70
CA SER A 39 0.69 -4.96 -16.42
C SER A 39 -0.78 -5.30 -16.27
N ALA A 40 -1.63 -4.30 -16.04
CA ALA A 40 -3.07 -4.48 -15.88
C ALA A 40 -3.81 -3.30 -16.51
N THR A 41 -5.10 -3.49 -16.80
CA THR A 41 -5.99 -2.40 -17.20
C THR A 41 -6.58 -1.73 -15.97
N LEU A 42 -6.40 -0.42 -15.85
CA LEU A 42 -7.02 0.43 -14.83
C LEU A 42 -8.20 1.18 -15.44
N ARG A 43 -9.37 1.06 -14.86
CA ARG A 43 -10.54 1.90 -15.17
C ARG A 43 -10.86 2.69 -13.91
N ALA A 44 -10.79 4.02 -13.99
CA ALA A 44 -10.97 4.91 -12.86
C ALA A 44 -12.06 5.94 -13.16
N HIS A 45 -13.02 6.06 -12.26
CA HIS A 45 -13.99 7.14 -12.25
C HIS A 45 -13.59 8.15 -11.18
N VAL A 46 -13.28 9.37 -11.59
CA VAL A 46 -12.86 10.47 -10.72
C VAL A 46 -13.98 11.50 -10.67
N THR A 47 -14.35 11.95 -9.47
CA THR A 47 -15.30 13.06 -9.30
C THR A 47 -14.73 14.12 -8.39
N MET A 48 -14.45 15.30 -8.93
CA MET A 48 -14.06 16.49 -8.17
C MET A 48 -15.31 17.18 -7.62
N LYS A 49 -15.36 17.28 -6.29
CA LYS A 49 -16.45 17.90 -5.52
C LYS A 49 -16.18 19.37 -5.19
N SER A 50 -14.96 19.86 -5.42
CA SER A 50 -14.64 21.28 -5.38
C SER A 50 -14.66 21.91 -6.77
N PHE A 51 -14.76 23.24 -6.84
CA PHE A 51 -14.81 23.96 -8.11
C PHE A 51 -13.44 23.94 -8.83
N PRO A 52 -13.39 23.69 -10.15
CA PRO A 52 -14.53 23.41 -11.03
C PRO A 52 -15.03 21.98 -10.84
N PHE A 53 -16.35 21.77 -10.69
CA PHE A 53 -16.91 20.43 -10.57
C PHE A 53 -16.65 19.65 -11.85
N LEU A 54 -15.91 18.56 -11.75
CA LEU A 54 -15.52 17.71 -12.88
C LEU A 54 -15.78 16.26 -12.52
N SER A 55 -16.26 15.49 -13.49
CA SER A 55 -16.35 14.04 -13.39
C SER A 55 -15.83 13.44 -14.69
N ALA A 56 -15.00 12.41 -14.60
CA ALA A 56 -14.42 11.77 -15.76
C ALA A 56 -14.16 10.29 -15.52
N ASP A 57 -14.39 9.51 -16.57
CA ASP A 57 -13.90 8.15 -16.69
C ASP A 57 -12.54 8.15 -17.38
N LEU A 58 -11.59 7.47 -16.77
CA LEU A 58 -10.22 7.31 -17.22
C LEU A 58 -9.96 5.82 -17.44
N VAL A 59 -9.34 5.49 -18.57
CA VAL A 59 -8.87 4.12 -18.82
C VAL A 59 -7.39 4.18 -19.15
N GLY A 60 -6.60 3.37 -18.46
CA GLY A 60 -5.16 3.33 -18.61
C GLY A 60 -4.59 1.94 -18.40
N THR A 61 -3.30 1.83 -18.65
CA THR A 61 -2.52 0.64 -18.31
C THR A 61 -1.70 0.92 -17.06
N TYR A 62 -1.87 0.09 -16.04
CA TYR A 62 -1.11 0.14 -14.80
C TYR A 62 0.05 -0.86 -14.87
N TYR A 63 1.26 -0.35 -14.75
CA TYR A 63 2.50 -1.10 -14.73
C TYR A 63 3.12 -1.07 -13.35
N TYR A 64 3.64 -2.23 -12.94
CA TYR A 64 4.50 -2.39 -11.78
C TYR A 64 5.75 -3.17 -12.17
N LYS A 65 6.88 -2.82 -11.59
CA LYS A 65 8.13 -3.57 -11.66
C LYS A 65 8.93 -3.37 -10.39
N GLU A 66 9.47 -4.43 -9.83
CA GLU A 66 10.39 -4.35 -8.70
C GLU A 66 11.61 -3.43 -8.98
N PRO A 67 12.20 -2.83 -7.94
CA PRO A 67 11.84 -2.97 -6.52
C PRO A 67 10.63 -2.12 -6.10
N ASP A 68 10.25 -1.10 -6.84
CA ASP A 68 9.09 -0.24 -6.53
C ASP A 68 8.76 0.76 -7.66
N LYS A 69 8.88 0.32 -8.92
CA LYS A 69 8.56 1.15 -10.08
C LYS A 69 7.09 0.97 -10.43
N THR A 70 6.29 2.00 -10.27
CA THR A 70 4.89 2.03 -10.68
C THR A 70 4.71 3.06 -11.79
N LYS A 71 3.78 2.80 -12.71
CA LYS A 71 3.37 3.80 -13.71
C LYS A 71 1.97 3.52 -14.20
N VAL A 72 1.15 4.56 -14.26
CA VAL A 72 -0.14 4.52 -14.96
C VAL A 72 -0.02 5.33 -16.24
N VAL A 73 -0.39 4.73 -17.37
CA VAL A 73 -0.47 5.42 -18.66
C VAL A 73 -1.93 5.45 -19.08
N PHE A 74 -2.56 6.62 -19.01
CA PHE A 74 -3.93 6.80 -19.47
C PHE A 74 -4.00 6.85 -21.00
N ASN A 75 -4.77 5.95 -21.57
CA ASN A 75 -4.98 5.84 -23.02
C ASN A 75 -6.21 6.64 -23.47
N SER A 76 -7.13 6.93 -22.55
CA SER A 76 -8.32 7.75 -22.81
C SER A 76 -8.73 8.53 -21.56
N GLY A 77 -9.15 9.78 -21.74
CA GLY A 77 -9.59 10.69 -20.68
C GLY A 77 -9.31 12.15 -21.01
N VAL A 78 -9.87 13.08 -20.23
CA VAL A 78 -9.60 14.52 -20.39
C VAL A 78 -8.17 14.81 -19.91
N PRO A 79 -7.25 15.34 -20.75
CA PRO A 79 -5.85 15.56 -20.36
C PRO A 79 -5.69 16.40 -19.08
N LEU A 80 -6.60 17.36 -18.88
CA LEU A 80 -6.63 18.18 -17.68
C LEU A 80 -6.96 17.36 -16.42
N VAL A 81 -7.87 16.39 -16.52
CA VAL A 81 -8.26 15.53 -15.39
C VAL A 81 -7.20 14.45 -15.13
N ALA A 82 -6.62 13.86 -16.18
CA ALA A 82 -5.54 12.89 -16.05
C ALA A 82 -4.30 13.49 -15.35
N SER A 83 -3.96 14.75 -15.65
CA SER A 83 -2.83 15.43 -14.98
C SER A 83 -3.12 15.77 -13.51
N GLN A 84 -4.37 16.03 -13.13
CA GLN A 84 -4.75 16.15 -11.72
C GLN A 84 -4.75 14.77 -11.04
N PHE A 85 -5.24 13.72 -11.71
CA PHE A 85 -5.21 12.35 -11.18
C PHE A 85 -3.79 11.86 -10.91
N ASN A 86 -2.82 12.19 -11.76
CA ASN A 86 -1.41 11.85 -11.50
C ASN A 86 -0.89 12.47 -10.19
N LYS A 87 -1.49 13.57 -9.72
CA LYS A 87 -1.18 14.14 -8.39
C LYS A 87 -1.92 13.42 -7.26
N LEU A 88 -3.07 12.82 -7.55
CA LEU A 88 -3.89 12.07 -6.57
C LEU A 88 -3.38 10.67 -6.33
N TYR A 89 -2.71 10.07 -7.32
CA TYR A 89 -2.12 8.76 -7.15
C TYR A 89 -0.92 8.87 -6.19
N ALA A 90 -1.21 8.75 -4.90
CA ALA A 90 -0.20 8.66 -3.87
C ALA A 90 0.57 7.36 -4.10
N HIS A 91 1.78 7.49 -4.65
CA HIS A 91 2.73 6.38 -4.69
C HIS A 91 3.00 5.95 -3.25
N ILE A 92 2.84 4.66 -3.00
CA ILE A 92 3.25 4.04 -1.74
C ILE A 92 4.14 2.86 -2.06
N GLU A 93 5.27 2.80 -1.37
CA GLU A 93 6.18 1.69 -1.45
C GLU A 93 5.49 0.40 -1.02
N SER A 94 5.95 -0.73 -1.55
CA SER A 94 5.54 -2.05 -1.07
C SER A 94 5.81 -2.23 0.43
N PRO A 95 5.02 -3.05 1.16
CA PRO A 95 5.24 -3.32 2.58
C PRO A 95 6.67 -3.80 2.92
N SER A 96 7.31 -4.50 1.98
CA SER A 96 8.71 -4.95 2.10
C SER A 96 9.71 -3.81 2.30
N ARG A 97 9.37 -2.59 1.85
CA ARG A 97 10.25 -1.42 1.91
C ARG A 97 9.85 -0.40 2.96
N TRP A 98 8.69 -0.55 3.61
CA TRP A 98 8.21 0.46 4.55
C TRP A 98 9.18 0.81 5.65
N ARG A 99 9.94 -0.16 6.19
CA ARG A 99 10.92 0.11 7.25
C ARG A 99 12.09 0.98 6.76
N GLU A 100 12.39 0.97 5.46
CA GLU A 100 13.44 1.78 4.83
C GLU A 100 13.04 3.25 4.73
N VAL A 101 11.77 3.53 4.41
CA VAL A 101 11.26 4.88 4.09
C VAL A 101 10.40 5.50 5.20
N TYR A 102 9.85 4.69 6.09
CA TYR A 102 8.99 5.11 7.21
C TYR A 102 9.51 4.60 8.57
N ASN A 103 9.21 5.35 9.61
CA ASN A 103 9.13 4.83 10.97
C ASN A 103 7.78 4.12 11.11
N VAL A 104 7.79 2.79 11.27
CA VAL A 104 6.59 1.95 11.30
C VAL A 104 6.27 1.53 12.73
N THR A 105 5.07 1.84 13.20
CA THR A 105 4.56 1.51 14.54
C THR A 105 3.27 0.71 14.42
N LEU A 106 3.17 -0.45 15.08
CA LEU A 106 1.89 -1.13 15.26
C LEU A 106 1.06 -0.37 16.30
N LEU A 107 -0.16 -0.01 15.93
CA LEU A 107 -1.11 0.67 16.81
C LEU A 107 -2.02 -0.32 17.54
N SER A 108 -2.51 -1.33 16.82
CA SER A 108 -3.39 -2.38 17.36
C SER A 108 -3.31 -3.63 16.49
N ASP A 109 -3.61 -4.77 17.09
CA ASP A 109 -3.73 -6.08 16.45
C ASP A 109 -4.77 -6.87 17.26
N ASP A 110 -5.85 -7.30 16.61
CA ASP A 110 -6.90 -8.12 17.20
C ASP A 110 -6.94 -9.55 16.64
N GLY A 111 -5.92 -9.94 15.85
CA GLY A 111 -5.81 -11.21 15.15
C GLY A 111 -6.66 -11.32 13.88
N ILE A 112 -7.44 -10.29 13.54
CA ILE A 112 -8.21 -10.16 12.30
C ILE A 112 -7.67 -8.99 11.49
N THR A 113 -7.40 -7.86 12.14
CA THR A 113 -6.90 -6.63 11.54
C THR A 113 -5.78 -6.02 12.36
N SER A 114 -4.61 -5.91 11.74
CA SER A 114 -3.51 -5.09 12.24
C SER A 114 -3.60 -3.65 11.73
N LYS A 115 -3.42 -2.68 12.63
CA LYS A 115 -3.32 -1.26 12.29
C LYS A 115 -1.90 -0.74 12.51
N PHE A 116 -1.35 -0.07 11.51
CA PHE A 116 -0.02 0.52 11.56
C PHE A 116 -0.10 2.03 11.38
N ARG A 117 0.87 2.73 11.99
CA ARG A 117 1.21 4.12 11.68
C ARG A 117 2.57 4.15 11.02
N LEU A 118 2.64 4.80 9.86
CA LEU A 118 3.85 5.03 9.10
C LEU A 118 4.13 6.54 9.14
N VAL A 119 5.29 6.93 9.64
CA VAL A 119 5.75 8.32 9.64
C VAL A 119 6.93 8.43 8.67
N PRO A 120 6.86 9.27 7.62
CA PRO A 120 7.97 9.42 6.67
C PRO A 120 9.29 9.77 7.37
N ARG A 121 10.36 9.05 7.02
CA ARG A 121 11.71 9.37 7.51
C ARG A 121 12.26 10.65 6.88
N LYS A 122 11.81 10.96 5.66
CA LYS A 122 12.12 12.20 4.94
C LYS A 122 10.90 13.10 4.97
N HIS A 123 11.10 14.37 5.29
CA HIS A 123 10.03 15.35 5.30
C HIS A 123 9.46 15.58 3.90
N GLY A 124 8.13 15.62 3.82
CA GLY A 124 7.33 15.92 2.64
C GLY A 124 5.99 16.50 3.06
N ASN A 125 4.99 16.46 2.19
CA ASN A 125 3.64 16.95 2.52
C ASN A 125 2.85 15.98 3.43
N VAL A 126 3.22 14.70 3.43
CA VAL A 126 2.60 13.66 4.27
C VAL A 126 3.19 13.72 5.67
N ASP A 127 2.34 13.90 6.67
CA ASP A 127 2.73 13.86 8.08
C ASP A 127 2.77 12.43 8.61
N ARG A 128 1.73 11.66 8.31
CA ARG A 128 1.62 10.24 8.67
C ARG A 128 0.67 9.50 7.76
N ILE A 129 0.79 8.18 7.76
CA ILE A 129 -0.13 7.27 7.09
C ILE A 129 -0.64 6.28 8.12
N GLU A 130 -1.96 6.14 8.24
CA GLU A 130 -2.59 5.07 9.00
C GLU A 130 -3.01 3.96 8.04
N VAL A 131 -2.66 2.73 8.38
CA VAL A 131 -2.83 1.55 7.52
C VAL A 131 -3.59 0.49 8.28
N ALA A 132 -4.59 -0.12 7.64
CA ALA A 132 -5.19 -1.36 8.11
C ALA A 132 -4.80 -2.52 7.18
N ALA A 133 -4.44 -3.65 7.77
CA ALA A 133 -4.13 -4.88 7.06
C ALA A 133 -5.05 -6.01 7.53
N ASP A 134 -5.48 -6.85 6.61
CA ASP A 134 -6.15 -8.12 6.95
C ASP A 134 -5.09 -9.14 7.37
N ASP A 135 -5.19 -9.66 8.58
CA ASP A 135 -4.15 -10.53 9.14
C ASP A 135 -4.14 -11.91 8.49
N LYS A 136 -5.25 -12.37 7.91
CA LYS A 136 -5.33 -13.69 7.28
C LYS A 136 -4.70 -13.68 5.89
N ALA A 137 -5.05 -12.69 5.08
CA ALA A 137 -4.56 -12.51 3.72
C ALA A 137 -3.21 -11.80 3.67
N ALA A 138 -2.82 -11.12 4.75
CA ALA A 138 -1.63 -10.27 4.82
C ALA A 138 -1.64 -9.17 3.74
N THR A 139 -2.80 -8.55 3.50
CA THR A 139 -3.01 -7.50 2.49
C THR A 139 -3.46 -6.20 3.11
N VAL A 140 -3.06 -5.06 2.52
CA VAL A 140 -3.45 -3.72 2.97
C VAL A 140 -4.88 -3.40 2.54
N THR A 141 -5.83 -3.43 3.48
CA THR A 141 -7.25 -3.18 3.20
C THR A 141 -7.58 -1.70 3.14
N SER A 142 -6.89 -0.86 3.90
CA SER A 142 -7.05 0.59 3.80
C SER A 142 -5.78 1.36 4.16
N MET A 143 -5.70 2.58 3.62
CA MET A 143 -4.66 3.55 3.92
C MET A 143 -5.30 4.93 4.05
N ARG A 144 -4.82 5.73 5.00
CA ARG A 144 -5.19 7.13 5.18
C ARG A 144 -3.93 7.97 5.32
N TRP A 145 -3.67 8.85 4.37
CA TRP A 145 -2.61 9.86 4.44
C TRP A 145 -3.17 11.09 5.13
N GLU A 146 -2.47 11.57 6.17
CA GLU A 146 -2.73 12.87 6.79
C GLU A 146 -1.64 13.83 6.31
N TYR A 147 -2.04 15.00 5.82
CA TYR A 147 -1.13 16.03 5.33
C TYR A 147 -0.95 17.15 6.36
N GLY A 148 0.22 17.79 6.34
CA GLY A 148 0.54 18.88 7.28
C GLY A 148 -0.31 20.14 7.14
N ASN A 149 -1.06 20.26 6.04
CA ASN A 149 -2.02 21.33 5.81
C ASN A 149 -3.41 21.07 6.45
N GLY A 150 -3.58 19.95 7.17
CA GLY A 150 -4.84 19.54 7.79
C GLY A 150 -5.79 18.77 6.86
N GLY A 151 -5.40 18.57 5.60
CA GLY A 151 -6.11 17.70 4.65
C GLY A 151 -5.71 16.23 4.79
N TYR A 152 -6.41 15.37 4.06
CA TYR A 152 -6.16 13.94 4.03
C TYR A 152 -6.53 13.29 2.70
N ALA A 153 -6.02 12.09 2.50
CA ALA A 153 -6.48 11.17 1.48
C ALA A 153 -6.74 9.79 2.10
N GLU A 154 -7.72 9.06 1.59
CA GLU A 154 -8.05 7.70 1.99
C GLU A 154 -8.14 6.79 0.77
N MET A 155 -7.78 5.53 0.96
CA MET A 155 -7.91 4.46 -0.02
C MET A 155 -8.40 3.20 0.68
N ILE A 156 -9.38 2.53 0.09
CA ILE A 156 -9.84 1.19 0.46
C ILE A 156 -9.58 0.27 -0.71
N ASN A 157 -8.87 -0.83 -0.48
CA ASN A 157 -8.53 -1.82 -1.49
C ASN A 157 -9.39 -3.07 -1.31
N ARG A 158 -9.76 -3.67 -2.44
CA ARG A 158 -10.22 -5.06 -2.49
C ARG A 158 -9.27 -5.86 -3.35
N TYR A 159 -9.04 -7.11 -2.96
CA TYR A 159 -8.08 -7.98 -3.63
C TYR A 159 -8.79 -9.14 -4.31
N THR A 160 -8.20 -9.59 -5.41
CA THR A 160 -8.52 -10.84 -6.09
C THR A 160 -7.25 -11.67 -6.23
N ARG A 161 -7.41 -12.94 -6.59
CA ARG A 161 -6.30 -13.86 -6.79
C ARG A 161 -6.13 -14.14 -8.28
N ILE A 162 -4.92 -13.92 -8.80
CA ILE A 162 -4.52 -14.25 -10.17
C ILE A 162 -3.35 -15.23 -10.09
N GLY A 163 -3.62 -16.51 -10.37
CA GLY A 163 -2.65 -17.57 -10.09
C GLY A 163 -2.36 -17.67 -8.58
N ASN A 164 -1.10 -17.48 -8.19
CA ASN A 164 -0.69 -17.50 -6.79
C ASN A 164 -0.68 -16.10 -6.15
N ASP A 165 -0.76 -15.04 -6.95
CA ASP A 165 -0.61 -13.66 -6.49
C ASP A 165 -1.95 -13.06 -6.04
N LEU A 166 -1.91 -12.30 -4.95
CA LEU A 166 -2.99 -11.45 -4.49
C LEU A 166 -2.78 -10.03 -5.02
N VAL A 167 -3.64 -9.62 -5.95
CA VAL A 167 -3.56 -8.31 -6.60
C VAL A 167 -4.80 -7.49 -6.30
N VAL A 168 -4.69 -6.17 -6.38
CA VAL A 168 -5.81 -5.26 -6.15
C VAL A 168 -6.81 -5.40 -7.30
N GLU A 169 -8.06 -5.71 -6.99
CA GLU A 169 -9.16 -5.79 -7.97
C GLU A 169 -9.86 -4.44 -8.12
N SER A 170 -10.04 -3.73 -7.01
CA SER A 170 -10.73 -2.44 -7.01
C SER A 170 -10.27 -1.56 -5.87
N GLN A 171 -10.41 -0.26 -6.08
CA GLN A 171 -10.08 0.74 -5.08
C GLN A 171 -11.17 1.81 -4.99
N LYS A 172 -11.45 2.25 -3.76
CA LYS A 172 -12.26 3.44 -3.49
C LYS A 172 -11.41 4.44 -2.73
N GLY A 173 -11.27 5.63 -3.28
CA GLY A 173 -10.49 6.71 -2.69
C GLY A 173 -11.32 7.95 -2.42
N HIS A 174 -10.86 8.74 -1.45
CA HIS A 174 -11.38 10.06 -1.15
C HIS A 174 -10.20 10.99 -0.82
N VAL A 175 -10.24 12.23 -1.27
CA VAL A 175 -9.25 13.26 -0.95
C VAL A 175 -10.00 14.50 -0.50
N GLU A 176 -9.55 15.08 0.61
CA GLU A 176 -10.03 16.34 1.14
C GLU A 176 -8.83 17.18 1.58
N GLU A 177 -8.49 18.19 0.80
CA GLU A 177 -7.46 19.18 1.10
C GLU A 177 -8.06 20.59 1.00
N PRO A 178 -7.41 21.62 1.57
CA PRO A 178 -7.86 23.00 1.41
C PRO A 178 -8.08 23.39 -0.06
N GLY A 179 -9.34 23.63 -0.43
CA GLY A 179 -9.74 24.01 -1.80
C GLY A 179 -9.91 22.83 -2.77
N TYR A 180 -9.72 21.59 -2.32
CA TYR A 180 -9.70 20.42 -3.18
C TYR A 180 -10.44 19.24 -2.53
N VAL A 181 -11.50 18.75 -3.17
CA VAL A 181 -12.21 17.55 -2.71
C VAL A 181 -12.48 16.64 -3.90
N ALA A 182 -12.15 15.37 -3.79
CA ALA A 182 -12.37 14.41 -4.87
C ALA A 182 -12.67 13.00 -4.36
N ASP A 183 -13.48 12.27 -5.12
CA ASP A 183 -13.71 10.85 -4.96
C ASP A 183 -13.11 10.08 -6.14
N LEU A 184 -12.59 8.89 -5.86
CA LEU A 184 -12.08 7.93 -6.83
C LEU A 184 -12.78 6.59 -6.64
N ASN A 185 -13.24 5.98 -7.73
CA ASN A 185 -13.55 4.55 -7.76
C ASN A 185 -12.79 3.94 -8.93
N SER A 186 -12.14 2.80 -8.71
CA SER A 186 -11.40 2.14 -9.78
C SER A 186 -11.55 0.63 -9.74
N THR A 187 -11.44 0.02 -10.91
CA THR A 187 -11.27 -1.41 -11.10
C THR A 187 -9.96 -1.66 -11.84
N ILE A 188 -9.29 -2.74 -11.46
CA ILE A 188 -8.05 -3.18 -12.07
C ILE A 188 -8.25 -4.61 -12.53
N ASP A 189 -8.15 -4.84 -13.84
CA ASP A 189 -8.43 -6.12 -14.48
C ASP A 189 -7.36 -6.44 -15.55
N ASP A 190 -7.52 -7.56 -16.25
CA ASP A 190 -6.62 -8.00 -17.34
C ASP A 190 -5.13 -8.12 -16.93
N TYR A 191 -4.90 -8.58 -15.70
CA TYR A 191 -3.56 -8.79 -15.15
C TYR A 191 -2.72 -9.73 -16.00
N ARG A 192 -1.52 -9.27 -16.36
CA ARG A 192 -0.42 -10.09 -16.84
C ARG A 192 0.67 -10.04 -15.79
N ILE A 193 0.93 -11.18 -15.17
CA ILE A 193 1.92 -11.35 -14.11
C ILE A 193 3.28 -11.67 -14.71
N ASN A 194 4.32 -11.04 -14.16
CA ASN A 194 5.72 -11.16 -14.57
C ASN A 194 6.02 -10.97 -16.06
N PRO A 195 5.38 -10.02 -16.79
CA PRO A 195 5.79 -9.72 -18.15
C PRO A 195 7.17 -9.04 -18.17
N SER A 196 7.90 -9.22 -19.27
CA SER A 196 9.13 -8.46 -19.51
C SER A 196 8.80 -6.99 -19.78
N LEU A 197 9.05 -6.11 -18.81
CA LEU A 197 8.85 -4.66 -18.93
C LEU A 197 10.20 -3.92 -19.02
N PRO A 198 10.44 -3.12 -20.08
CA PRO A 198 11.67 -2.35 -20.22
C PRO A 198 11.71 -1.18 -19.23
N ASP A 199 12.89 -0.87 -18.70
CA ASP A 199 13.06 0.22 -17.73
C ASP A 199 12.71 1.61 -18.29
N SER A 200 12.86 1.79 -19.60
CA SER A 200 12.46 3.02 -20.30
C SER A 200 10.97 3.34 -20.15
N LEU A 201 10.15 2.36 -19.79
CA LEU A 201 8.72 2.58 -19.54
C LEU A 201 8.50 3.45 -18.29
N PHE A 202 9.37 3.36 -17.28
CA PHE A 202 9.23 4.03 -15.98
C PHE A 202 9.95 5.37 -15.87
N VAL A 203 10.51 5.87 -16.96
CA VAL A 203 11.11 7.21 -17.00
C VAL A 203 10.01 8.22 -17.31
N ASP A 204 9.94 9.30 -16.52
CA ASP A 204 9.07 10.44 -16.81
C ASP A 204 9.59 11.16 -18.06
N ARG A 205 8.70 11.42 -19.01
CA ARG A 205 9.02 12.21 -20.22
C ARG A 205 8.60 13.65 -20.01
#